data_AF-A0A835IXZ0-F1
#
_entry.id   AF-A0A835IXZ0-F1
#
_cell.length_a   1.000
_cell.length_b   1.000
_cell.length_c   1.000
_cell.angle_alpha   90.00
_cell.angle_beta   90.00
_cell.angle_gamma   90.00
#
_symmetry.space_group_name_H-M   'P 1'
#
loop_
_entity.id
_entity.type
_entity.pdbx_description
1 polymer ?
#
loop_
_entity_poly.entity_id
_entity_poly.type
_entity_poly.pdbx_seq_one_letter_code
_entity_poly.pdbx_strand_id
1 'polypeptide(L)'
;MQPLKAGIILQLEAIGVEMNTQQQKEDTNNLISKFEEREKVLVEEQAKTRDSIQKLNLIKIKMVQLEWYKKYCKNKEIGYYDCYKNQLWRRDREVTRLKKFLTNYRKNLVESVERKPQKEGAFIRATWLYAGRNYRRMVEPLDIAEYYRENGNRDYQTHGRSRHYILLEQWQEEEDANKLTSSPNNKKKEDVAGVLTEDSCFWAKVEDALISCKLLNDGTSNAVEKQSAKENLDMFEQYSMDQINKYAVSPEIFLKESSFMRWWKMYREIIEASHDSGLCDFMKNERYLQYEKRSAFYETL
;
A
#
# COMPACT_ATOMS: atom_id res chain seq x y z
N MET A 1 31.66 -41.21 10.20
CA MET A 1 31.89 -39.86 10.78
C MET A 1 30.98 -38.88 10.03
N GLN A 2 30.29 -37.95 10.70
CA GLN A 2 29.50 -36.95 9.97
C GLN A 2 30.46 -36.06 9.13
N PRO A 3 30.11 -35.70 7.88
CA PRO A 3 30.99 -34.93 7.00
C PRO A 3 31.49 -33.60 7.61
N LEU A 4 30.62 -32.92 8.36
CA LEU A 4 30.94 -31.68 9.08
C LEU A 4 32.02 -31.91 10.16
N LYS A 5 31.84 -32.95 10.99
CA LYS A 5 32.79 -33.34 12.03
C LYS A 5 34.18 -33.63 11.46
N ALA A 6 34.22 -34.38 10.36
CA ALA A 6 35.46 -34.73 9.67
C ALA A 6 36.17 -33.48 9.12
N GLY A 7 35.41 -32.54 8.57
CA GLY A 7 35.95 -31.25 8.10
C GLY A 7 36.56 -30.41 9.23
N ILE A 8 35.89 -30.30 10.37
CA ILE A 8 36.39 -29.56 11.54
C ILE A 8 37.66 -30.22 12.09
N ILE A 9 37.70 -31.55 12.17
CA ILE A 9 38.90 -32.29 12.62
C ILE A 9 40.09 -32.00 11.70
N LEU A 10 39.89 -32.09 10.37
CA LEU A 10 40.95 -31.78 9.40
C LEU A 10 41.46 -30.34 9.50
N GLN A 11 40.57 -29.38 9.78
CA GLN A 11 40.95 -27.98 9.99
C GLN A 11 41.74 -27.78 11.28
N LEU A 12 41.36 -28.46 12.37
CA LEU A 12 42.07 -28.42 13.65
C LEU A 12 43.46 -29.08 13.54
N GLU A 13 43.57 -30.19 12.81
CA GLU A 13 44.85 -30.85 12.50
C GLU A 13 45.74 -29.95 11.64
N ALA A 14 45.18 -29.26 10.64
CA ALA A 14 45.93 -28.35 9.76
C ALA A 14 46.52 -27.13 10.50
N ILE A 15 45.91 -26.70 11.62
CA ILE A 15 46.44 -25.62 12.48
C ILE A 15 47.32 -26.14 13.63
N GLY A 16 47.63 -27.44 13.67
CA GLY A 16 48.56 -28.05 14.61
C GLY A 16 47.97 -28.45 15.97
N VAL A 17 46.65 -28.64 16.08
CA VAL A 17 46.03 -29.13 17.32
C VAL A 17 46.21 -30.65 17.43
N GLU A 18 47.22 -31.08 18.18
CA GLU A 18 47.51 -32.50 18.43
C GLU A 18 46.83 -33.04 19.70
N MET A 19 46.14 -34.18 19.58
CA MET A 19 45.39 -34.81 20.67
C MET A 19 46.19 -35.94 21.35
N ASN A 20 47.27 -35.57 22.04
CA ASN A 20 48.25 -36.54 22.53
C ASN A 20 47.92 -37.11 23.93
N THR A 21 47.14 -36.38 24.75
CA THR A 21 46.68 -36.84 26.08
C THR A 21 45.17 -37.06 26.14
N GLN A 22 44.71 -37.89 27.10
CA GLN A 22 43.29 -38.21 27.24
C GLN A 22 42.42 -36.99 27.60
N GLN A 23 42.97 -36.06 28.38
CA GLN A 23 42.29 -34.81 28.73
C GLN A 23 42.20 -33.85 27.54
N GLN A 24 43.27 -33.73 26.71
CA GLN A 24 43.23 -32.97 25.46
C GLN A 24 42.21 -33.55 24.46
N LYS A 25 42.03 -34.87 24.42
CA LYS A 25 41.00 -35.51 23.58
C LYS A 25 39.58 -35.11 24.01
N GLU A 26 39.32 -35.03 25.31
CA GLU A 26 38.01 -34.64 25.84
C GLU A 26 37.70 -33.15 25.59
N ASP A 27 38.68 -32.27 25.83
CA ASP A 27 38.57 -30.84 25.56
C ASP A 27 38.40 -30.55 24.06
N THR A 28 39.15 -31.26 23.20
CA THR A 28 39.05 -31.10 21.74
C THR A 28 37.71 -31.63 21.23
N ASN A 29 37.18 -32.72 21.78
CA ASN A 29 35.84 -33.21 21.44
C ASN A 29 34.73 -32.21 21.81
N ASN A 30 34.83 -31.57 22.99
CA ASN A 30 33.91 -30.51 23.40
C ASN A 30 33.99 -29.29 22.45
N LEU A 31 35.22 -28.92 22.07
CA LEU A 31 35.46 -27.84 21.11
C LEU A 31 34.86 -28.15 19.73
N ILE A 32 35.05 -29.37 19.22
CA ILE A 32 34.44 -29.84 17.97
C ILE A 32 32.91 -29.75 18.05
N SER A 33 32.29 -30.21 19.14
CA SER A 33 30.83 -30.13 19.31
C SER A 33 30.32 -28.68 19.31
N LYS A 34 31.05 -27.75 19.94
CA LYS A 34 30.71 -26.32 19.90
C LYS A 34 30.84 -25.70 18.51
N PHE A 35 31.86 -26.11 17.74
CA PHE A 35 32.00 -25.67 16.34
C PHE A 35 30.90 -26.23 15.45
N GLU A 36 30.53 -27.50 15.60
CA GLU A 36 29.41 -28.11 14.88
C GLU A 36 28.09 -27.38 15.15
N GLU A 37 27.82 -27.02 16.41
CA GLU A 37 26.62 -26.28 16.78
C GLU A 37 26.62 -24.87 16.17
N ARG A 38 27.75 -24.14 16.27
CA ARG A 38 27.88 -22.81 15.67
C ARG A 38 27.74 -22.84 14.15
N GLU A 39 28.34 -23.81 13.48
CA GLU A 39 28.28 -23.90 12.02
C GLU A 39 26.86 -24.25 11.54
N LYS A 40 26.13 -25.10 12.27
CA LYS A 40 24.70 -25.32 12.03
C LYS A 40 23.88 -24.03 12.18
N VAL A 41 24.11 -23.27 13.25
CA VAL A 41 23.44 -21.97 13.47
C VAL A 41 23.75 -20.99 12.32
N LEU A 42 25.01 -20.87 11.91
CA LEU A 42 25.41 -19.98 10.83
C LEU A 42 24.80 -20.38 9.48
N VAL A 43 24.77 -21.68 9.15
CA VAL A 43 24.14 -22.18 7.94
C VAL A 43 22.64 -21.89 7.93
N GLU A 44 21.95 -22.07 9.07
CA GLU A 44 20.54 -21.71 9.21
C GLU A 44 20.31 -20.21 9.06
N GLU A 45 21.15 -19.37 9.65
CA GLU A 45 21.08 -17.91 9.53
C GLU A 45 21.32 -17.45 8.08
N GLN A 46 22.29 -18.04 7.38
CA GLN A 46 22.54 -17.78 5.97
C GLN A 46 21.35 -18.21 5.10
N ALA A 47 20.76 -19.37 5.36
CA ALA A 47 19.58 -19.85 4.64
C ALA A 47 18.36 -18.92 4.87
N LYS A 48 18.11 -18.52 6.12
CA LYS A 48 17.06 -17.56 6.50
C LYS A 48 17.28 -16.19 5.81
N THR A 49 18.53 -15.73 5.75
CA THR A 49 18.89 -14.47 5.09
C THR A 49 18.64 -14.55 3.58
N ARG A 50 19.06 -15.64 2.93
CA ARG A 50 18.84 -15.87 1.50
C ARG A 50 17.35 -15.93 1.15
N ASP A 51 16.57 -16.67 1.92
CA ASP A 51 15.11 -16.76 1.75
C ASP A 51 14.45 -15.36 1.91
N SER A 52 14.91 -14.57 2.88
CA SER A 52 14.43 -13.20 3.10
C SER A 52 14.71 -12.27 1.91
N ILE A 53 15.92 -12.34 1.34
CA ILE A 53 16.30 -11.56 0.14
C ILE A 53 15.46 -11.98 -1.07
N GLN A 54 15.28 -13.29 -1.27
CA GLN A 54 14.46 -13.81 -2.38
C GLN A 54 13.00 -13.35 -2.25
N LYS A 55 12.42 -13.41 -1.05
CA LYS A 55 11.07 -12.89 -0.76
C LYS A 55 10.98 -11.40 -1.05
N LEU A 56 11.97 -10.61 -0.62
CA LEU A 56 12.00 -9.16 -0.88
C LEU A 56 12.03 -8.85 -2.38
N ASN A 57 12.86 -9.55 -3.15
CA ASN A 57 12.91 -9.38 -4.61
C ASN A 57 11.59 -9.78 -5.28
N LEU A 58 10.95 -10.85 -4.81
CA LEU A 58 9.65 -11.26 -5.32
C LEU A 58 8.59 -10.19 -5.07
N ILE A 59 8.57 -9.57 -3.89
CA ILE A 59 7.64 -8.47 -3.56
C ILE A 59 7.87 -7.27 -4.49
N LYS A 60 9.13 -6.88 -4.72
CA LYS A 60 9.46 -5.79 -5.65
C LYS A 60 8.91 -6.09 -7.05
N ILE A 61 9.12 -7.31 -7.55
CA ILE A 61 8.58 -7.74 -8.85
C ILE A 61 7.04 -7.65 -8.85
N LYS A 62 6.38 -8.07 -7.77
CA LYS A 62 4.91 -7.99 -7.65
C LYS A 62 4.41 -6.54 -7.61
N MET A 63 5.11 -5.64 -6.94
CA MET A 63 4.78 -4.20 -6.95
C MET A 63 4.92 -3.61 -8.36
N VAL A 64 6.01 -3.90 -9.08
CA VAL A 64 6.19 -3.45 -10.48
C VAL A 64 5.09 -4.00 -11.39
N GLN A 65 4.65 -5.25 -11.18
CA GLN A 65 3.51 -5.81 -11.91
C GLN A 65 2.19 -5.04 -11.65
N LEU A 66 1.96 -4.51 -10.43
CA LEU A 66 0.83 -3.61 -10.17
C LEU A 66 0.98 -2.26 -10.84
N GLU A 67 2.19 -1.69 -10.86
CA GLU A 67 2.45 -0.43 -11.55
C GLU A 67 2.17 -0.56 -13.06
N TRP A 68 2.56 -1.70 -13.66
CA TRP A 68 2.25 -2.01 -15.05
C TRP A 68 0.74 -2.19 -15.28
N TYR A 69 0.05 -2.85 -14.35
CA TYR A 69 -1.41 -2.95 -14.40
C TYR A 69 -2.06 -1.57 -14.33
N LYS A 70 -1.58 -0.71 -13.43
CA LYS A 70 -2.04 0.66 -13.26
C LYS A 70 -1.89 1.46 -14.55
N LYS A 71 -0.69 1.43 -15.15
CA LYS A 71 -0.42 2.06 -16.46
C LYS A 71 -1.33 1.52 -17.56
N TYR A 72 -1.52 0.20 -17.63
CA TYR A 72 -2.39 -0.43 -18.61
C TYR A 72 -3.85 0.05 -18.49
N CYS A 73 -4.36 0.18 -17.27
CA CYS A 73 -5.72 0.67 -17.02
C CYS A 73 -5.88 2.18 -17.24
N LYS A 74 -4.85 2.96 -16.94
CA LYS A 74 -4.80 4.39 -17.27
C LYS A 74 -4.91 4.60 -18.79
N ASN A 75 -4.19 3.81 -19.59
CA ASN A 75 -4.24 3.89 -21.06
C ASN A 75 -5.64 3.57 -21.66
N LYS A 76 -6.54 2.98 -20.87
CA LYS A 76 -7.93 2.72 -21.26
C LYS A 76 -8.91 3.77 -20.76
N GLU A 77 -8.44 4.83 -20.11
CA GLU A 77 -9.26 5.88 -19.49
C GLU A 77 -10.20 5.38 -18.39
N ILE A 78 -9.87 4.26 -17.74
CA ILE A 78 -10.69 3.65 -16.67
C ILE A 78 -10.02 3.81 -15.31
N GLY A 79 -8.69 3.64 -15.25
CA GLY A 79 -7.98 3.62 -13.98
C GLY A 79 -8.02 2.25 -13.31
N TYR A 80 -6.99 1.96 -12.52
CA TYR A 80 -6.75 0.61 -12.03
C TYR A 80 -7.76 0.14 -10.98
N TYR A 81 -8.32 1.08 -10.20
CA TYR A 81 -9.39 0.82 -9.25
C TYR A 81 -10.63 0.27 -9.96
N ASP A 82 -11.15 1.03 -10.92
CA ASP A 82 -12.37 0.67 -11.67
C ASP A 82 -12.16 -0.55 -12.57
N CYS A 83 -10.99 -0.69 -13.21
CA CYS A 83 -10.63 -1.92 -13.92
C CYS A 83 -10.76 -3.15 -13.01
N TYR A 84 -10.15 -3.09 -11.83
CA TYR A 84 -10.14 -4.20 -10.89
C TYR A 84 -11.53 -4.46 -10.33
N LYS A 85 -12.30 -3.41 -10.01
CA LYS A 85 -13.68 -3.53 -9.53
C LYS A 85 -14.55 -4.26 -10.56
N ASN A 86 -14.44 -3.90 -11.84
CA ASN A 86 -15.27 -4.43 -12.92
C ASN A 86 -14.87 -5.84 -13.40
N GLN A 87 -13.60 -6.26 -13.20
CA GLN A 87 -13.05 -7.59 -13.59
C GLN A 87 -13.38 -8.04 -15.03
N LEU A 88 -13.30 -7.14 -15.99
CA LEU A 88 -13.70 -7.41 -17.38
C LEU A 88 -12.68 -8.27 -18.14
N TRP A 89 -11.42 -8.29 -17.71
CA TRP A 89 -10.33 -8.93 -18.46
C TRP A 89 -9.59 -9.99 -17.65
N ARG A 90 -8.95 -10.93 -18.37
CA ARG A 90 -8.07 -11.96 -17.77
C ARG A 90 -7.01 -11.36 -16.85
N ARG A 91 -6.44 -10.20 -17.22
CA ARG A 91 -5.39 -9.52 -16.45
C ARG A 91 -5.89 -9.09 -15.07
N ASP A 92 -7.17 -8.77 -14.91
CA ASP A 92 -7.76 -8.40 -13.62
C ASP A 92 -7.76 -9.59 -12.65
N ARG A 93 -7.99 -10.81 -13.16
CA ARG A 93 -7.91 -12.06 -12.37
C ARG A 93 -6.48 -12.37 -11.93
N GLU A 94 -5.49 -12.05 -12.77
CA GLU A 94 -4.07 -12.20 -12.41
C GLU A 94 -3.68 -11.22 -11.30
N VAL A 95 -4.22 -10.00 -11.34
CA VAL A 95 -4.04 -9.00 -10.28
C VAL A 95 -4.62 -9.48 -8.95
N THR A 96 -5.75 -10.20 -8.93
CA THR A 96 -6.28 -10.78 -7.67
C THR A 96 -5.29 -11.72 -6.99
N ARG A 97 -4.62 -12.59 -7.76
CA ARG A 97 -3.59 -13.50 -7.21
C ARG A 97 -2.39 -12.73 -6.67
N LEU A 98 -1.99 -11.70 -7.41
CA LEU A 98 -0.88 -10.84 -7.04
C LEU A 98 -1.17 -10.04 -5.77
N LYS A 99 -2.37 -9.45 -5.69
CA LYS A 99 -2.89 -8.75 -4.52
C LYS A 99 -2.82 -9.66 -3.29
N LYS A 100 -3.40 -10.86 -3.39
CA LYS A 100 -3.41 -11.86 -2.32
C LYS A 100 -2.00 -12.20 -1.81
N PHE A 101 -1.03 -12.34 -2.71
CA PHE A 101 0.37 -12.58 -2.32
C PHE A 101 0.94 -11.42 -1.50
N LEU A 102 0.79 -10.18 -1.98
CA LEU A 102 1.29 -8.99 -1.30
C LEU A 102 0.62 -8.79 0.07
N THR A 103 -0.71 -8.99 0.14
CA THR A 103 -1.49 -8.89 1.37
C THR A 103 -1.06 -9.91 2.40
N ASN A 104 -0.87 -11.18 2.01
CA ASN A 104 -0.41 -12.21 2.93
C ASN A 104 0.99 -11.90 3.47
N TYR A 105 1.91 -11.47 2.61
CA TYR A 105 3.25 -11.09 3.06
C TYR A 105 3.20 -9.94 4.08
N ARG A 106 2.41 -8.91 3.79
CA ARG A 106 2.30 -7.73 4.66
C ARG A 106 1.61 -8.02 5.98
N LYS A 107 0.56 -8.84 5.99
CA LYS A 107 -0.08 -9.32 7.22
C LYS A 107 0.93 -10.07 8.10
N ASN A 108 1.66 -11.03 7.54
CA ASN A 108 2.68 -11.78 8.27
C ASN A 108 3.77 -10.87 8.84
N LEU A 109 4.20 -9.85 8.08
CA LEU A 109 5.18 -8.87 8.55
C LEU A 109 4.64 -8.04 9.72
N VAL A 110 3.44 -7.48 9.58
CA VAL A 110 2.77 -6.70 10.63
C VAL A 110 2.62 -7.52 11.92
N GLU A 111 2.12 -8.76 11.81
CA GLU A 111 1.99 -9.68 12.95
C GLU A 111 3.33 -9.99 13.61
N SER A 112 4.40 -10.13 12.81
CA SER A 112 5.75 -10.37 13.33
C SER A 112 6.29 -9.17 14.12
N VAL A 113 6.05 -7.95 13.61
CA VAL A 113 6.45 -6.69 14.27
C VAL A 113 5.68 -6.48 15.57
N GLU A 114 4.39 -6.81 15.61
CA GLU A 114 3.60 -6.70 16.84
C GLU A 114 4.02 -7.70 17.92
N ARG A 115 4.29 -8.96 17.55
CA ARG A 115 4.74 -9.99 18.51
C ARG A 115 6.12 -9.70 19.07
N LYS A 116 6.97 -9.06 18.29
CA LYS A 116 8.33 -8.67 18.68
C LYS A 116 8.59 -7.26 18.18
N PRO A 117 8.23 -6.22 18.96
CA PRO A 117 8.54 -4.84 18.61
C PRO A 117 10.04 -4.75 18.33
N GLN A 118 10.40 -4.57 17.07
CA GLN A 118 11.76 -4.76 16.59
C GLN A 118 12.75 -3.87 17.38
N LYS A 119 13.80 -4.49 17.93
CA LYS A 119 15.07 -3.84 18.34
C LYS A 119 15.93 -3.48 17.11
N GLU A 120 15.32 -3.28 15.95
CA GLU A 120 16.04 -2.99 14.72
C GLU A 120 16.46 -1.53 14.69
N GLY A 121 17.62 -1.26 14.08
CA GLY A 121 18.11 0.10 13.91
C GLY A 121 17.10 0.96 13.14
N ALA A 122 17.03 2.25 13.48
CA ALA A 122 16.07 3.21 12.92
C ALA A 122 15.98 3.19 11.38
N PHE A 123 17.10 2.93 10.69
CA PHE A 123 17.16 2.83 9.23
C PHE A 123 16.33 1.68 8.64
N ILE A 124 16.35 0.49 9.28
CA ILE A 124 15.59 -0.67 8.82
C ILE A 124 14.09 -0.37 8.98
N ARG A 125 13.72 0.23 10.12
CA ARG A 125 12.35 0.68 10.40
C ARG A 125 11.85 1.65 9.34
N ALA A 126 12.60 2.71 9.06
CA ALA A 126 12.25 3.69 8.03
C ALA A 126 12.08 3.07 6.64
N THR A 127 12.97 2.13 6.25
CA THR A 127 12.93 1.47 4.93
C THR A 127 11.68 0.61 4.75
N TRP A 128 11.32 -0.21 5.74
CA TRP A 128 10.15 -1.07 5.60
C TRP A 128 8.83 -0.30 5.75
N LEU A 129 8.80 0.77 6.57
CA LEU A 129 7.66 1.68 6.68
C LEU A 129 7.42 2.42 5.36
N TYR A 130 8.47 2.90 4.70
CA TYR A 130 8.37 3.50 3.36
C TYR A 130 7.78 2.51 2.35
N ALA A 131 8.31 1.28 2.30
CA ALA A 131 7.75 0.24 1.44
C ALA A 131 6.30 -0.10 1.81
N GLY A 132 5.96 -0.06 3.11
CA GLY A 132 4.61 -0.25 3.64
C GLY A 132 3.64 0.82 3.18
N ARG A 133 4.09 2.07 3.05
CA ARG A 133 3.29 3.20 2.56
C ARG A 133 2.90 3.01 1.11
N ASN A 134 3.87 2.68 0.25
CA ASN A 134 3.61 2.41 -1.16
C ASN A 134 2.70 1.18 -1.35
N TYR A 135 2.92 0.12 -0.57
CA TYR A 135 2.02 -1.04 -0.57
C TYR A 135 0.59 -0.64 -0.21
N ARG A 136 0.39 0.09 0.90
CA ARG A 136 -0.94 0.51 1.36
C ARG A 136 -1.66 1.34 0.29
N ARG A 137 -0.98 2.36 -0.26
CA ARG A 137 -1.55 3.24 -1.31
C ARG A 137 -1.84 2.53 -2.63
N MET A 138 -1.11 1.46 -2.96
CA MET A 138 -1.36 0.67 -4.18
C MET A 138 -2.43 -0.41 -4.00
N VAL A 139 -2.43 -1.09 -2.86
CA VAL A 139 -3.16 -2.35 -2.67
C VAL A 139 -4.49 -2.15 -1.95
N GLU A 140 -4.57 -1.25 -0.96
CA GLU A 140 -5.82 -1.02 -0.23
C GLU A 140 -6.97 -0.57 -1.14
N PRO A 141 -6.77 0.28 -2.17
CA PRO A 141 -7.79 0.56 -3.18
C PRO A 141 -8.37 -0.70 -3.84
N LEU A 142 -7.58 -1.76 -4.03
CA LEU A 142 -8.05 -3.01 -4.62
C LEU A 142 -8.82 -3.89 -3.62
N ASP A 143 -8.55 -3.74 -2.32
CA ASP A 143 -9.37 -4.36 -1.27
C ASP A 143 -10.70 -3.61 -1.11
N ILE A 144 -10.69 -2.28 -1.21
CA ILE A 144 -11.89 -1.43 -1.25
C ILE A 144 -12.76 -1.79 -2.46
N ALA A 145 -12.16 -1.93 -3.64
CA ALA A 145 -12.86 -2.32 -4.86
C ALA A 145 -13.55 -3.68 -4.73
N GLU A 146 -12.93 -4.63 -4.03
CA GLU A 146 -13.53 -5.94 -3.75
C GLU A 146 -14.66 -5.83 -2.73
N TYR A 147 -14.45 -5.05 -1.65
CA TYR A 147 -15.47 -4.80 -0.63
C TYR A 147 -16.76 -4.21 -1.21
N TYR A 148 -16.66 -3.14 -2.01
CA TYR A 148 -17.83 -2.49 -2.63
C TYR A 148 -18.30 -3.17 -3.93
N ARG A 149 -17.73 -4.32 -4.32
CA ARG A 149 -18.30 -5.13 -5.41
C ARG A 149 -19.52 -5.91 -4.94
N GLU A 150 -19.54 -6.31 -3.67
CA GLU A 150 -20.67 -6.98 -3.06
C GLU A 150 -21.76 -5.95 -2.71
N ASN A 151 -23.01 -6.24 -3.11
CA ASN A 151 -24.14 -5.36 -2.86
C ASN A 151 -24.42 -5.27 -1.35
N GLY A 152 -24.65 -4.05 -0.87
CA GLY A 152 -25.02 -3.79 0.53
C GLY A 152 -23.87 -3.40 1.45
N ASN A 153 -22.62 -3.57 1.01
CA ASN A 153 -21.44 -3.13 1.76
C ASN A 153 -21.33 -1.59 1.79
N ARG A 154 -21.04 -1.03 2.98
CA ARG A 154 -20.95 0.40 3.28
C ARG A 154 -19.94 0.65 4.40
N ASP A 155 -19.42 1.87 4.49
CA ASP A 155 -18.55 2.30 5.59
C ASP A 155 -17.31 1.41 5.73
N TYR A 156 -16.56 1.21 4.64
CA TYR A 156 -15.38 0.35 4.61
C TYR A 156 -14.40 0.66 5.74
N GLN A 157 -14.19 1.95 6.05
CA GLN A 157 -13.25 2.35 7.11
C GLN A 157 -13.60 1.77 8.48
N THR A 158 -14.89 1.59 8.77
CA THR A 158 -15.39 1.08 10.05
C THR A 158 -15.54 -0.44 10.04
N HIS A 159 -16.11 -1.00 8.97
CA HIS A 159 -16.53 -2.41 8.95
C HIS A 159 -15.66 -3.32 8.07
N GLY A 160 -14.99 -2.77 7.05
CA GLY A 160 -14.27 -3.55 6.04
C GLY A 160 -12.74 -3.46 6.12
N ARG A 161 -12.22 -2.44 6.81
CA ARG A 161 -10.80 -2.12 6.78
C ARG A 161 -9.98 -3.14 7.57
N SER A 162 -9.05 -3.80 6.88
CA SER A 162 -8.22 -4.81 7.52
C SER A 162 -7.23 -4.19 8.50
N ARG A 163 -7.11 -4.79 9.68
CA ARG A 163 -6.21 -4.38 10.78
C ARG A 163 -4.78 -4.05 10.34
N HIS A 164 -4.23 -4.78 9.38
CA HIS A 164 -2.86 -4.54 8.92
C HIS A 164 -2.69 -3.18 8.22
N TYR A 165 -3.71 -2.64 7.55
CA TYR A 165 -3.65 -1.28 6.98
C TYR A 165 -3.70 -0.22 8.07
N ILE A 166 -4.55 -0.42 9.07
CA ILE A 166 -4.70 0.49 10.22
C ILE A 166 -3.35 0.62 10.95
N LEU A 167 -2.72 -0.52 11.29
CA LEU A 167 -1.41 -0.52 11.96
C LEU A 167 -0.31 0.11 11.09
N LEU A 168 -0.29 -0.20 9.79
CA LEU A 168 0.68 0.40 8.88
C LEU A 168 0.54 1.92 8.79
N GLU A 169 -0.68 2.44 8.79
CA GLU A 169 -0.94 3.88 8.79
C GLU A 169 -0.53 4.53 10.11
N GLN A 170 -0.92 3.94 11.25
CA GLN A 170 -0.53 4.42 12.58
C GLN A 170 1.00 4.52 12.74
N TRP A 171 1.73 3.48 12.39
CA TRP A 171 3.20 3.50 12.47
C TRP A 171 3.85 4.50 11.51
N GLN A 172 3.19 4.81 10.38
CA GLN A 172 3.65 5.85 9.46
C GLN A 172 3.43 7.24 10.02
N GLU A 173 2.27 7.49 10.63
CA GLU A 173 1.94 8.76 11.29
C GLU A 173 2.86 9.03 12.49
N GLU A 174 3.14 8.02 13.31
CA GLU A 174 4.12 8.11 14.40
C GLU A 174 5.51 8.48 13.89
N GLU A 175 5.97 7.84 12.82
CA GLU A 175 7.26 8.11 12.20
C GLU A 175 7.32 9.53 11.59
N ASP A 176 6.25 9.98 10.94
CA ASP A 176 6.15 11.32 10.35
C ASP A 176 6.10 12.41 11.45
N ALA A 177 5.37 12.15 12.54
CA ALA A 177 5.32 13.03 13.71
C ALA A 177 6.68 13.15 14.43
N ASN A 178 7.46 12.07 14.47
CA ASN A 178 8.81 12.09 15.04
C ASN A 178 9.84 12.82 14.16
N LYS A 179 9.54 13.03 12.87
CA LYS A 179 10.40 13.72 11.89
C LYS A 179 10.19 15.23 11.79
N LEU A 180 9.70 15.88 12.86
CA LEU A 180 9.50 17.33 12.94
C LEU A 180 10.59 18.08 12.16
N THR A 181 10.17 18.87 11.16
CA THR A 181 10.96 19.62 10.16
C THR A 181 11.15 18.97 8.78
N SER A 182 10.08 18.94 7.98
CA SER A 182 10.26 19.38 6.59
C SER A 182 9.10 20.30 6.22
N SER A 183 9.43 21.52 5.79
CA SER A 183 8.46 22.47 5.23
C SER A 183 7.58 21.77 4.18
N PRO A 184 6.35 22.26 3.91
CA PRO A 184 5.55 21.77 2.80
C PRO A 184 6.39 21.89 1.53
N ASN A 185 6.93 20.77 1.05
CA ASN A 185 7.82 20.80 -0.10
C ASN A 185 6.93 21.14 -1.30
N ASN A 186 7.07 22.36 -1.84
CA ASN A 186 6.40 22.81 -3.05
C ASN A 186 6.64 21.87 -4.27
N LYS A 187 7.57 20.93 -4.13
CA LYS A 187 7.81 19.78 -5.03
C LYS A 187 6.57 18.93 -5.35
N LYS A 188 5.53 18.93 -4.49
CA LYS A 188 4.29 18.17 -4.79
C LYS A 188 3.57 18.63 -6.07
N LYS A 189 3.81 19.87 -6.52
CA LYS A 189 3.27 20.39 -7.79
C LYS A 189 4.05 19.94 -9.03
N GLU A 190 5.29 19.49 -8.87
CA GLU A 190 6.23 19.31 -9.99
C GLU A 190 6.06 17.97 -10.72
N ASP A 191 5.55 16.92 -10.06
CA ASP A 191 5.26 15.62 -10.71
C ASP A 191 4.03 14.94 -10.08
N VAL A 192 2.84 15.33 -10.53
CA VAL A 192 1.56 14.74 -10.10
C VAL A 192 1.27 13.44 -10.87
N ALA A 193 1.89 13.23 -12.03
CA ALA A 193 1.60 12.12 -12.94
C ALA A 193 1.99 10.76 -12.35
N GLY A 194 3.05 10.72 -11.52
CA GLY A 194 3.52 9.54 -10.81
C GLY A 194 2.93 9.31 -9.41
N VAL A 195 2.13 10.25 -8.87
CA VAL A 195 1.70 10.23 -7.46
C VAL A 195 0.63 9.16 -7.21
N LEU A 196 0.84 8.39 -6.15
CA LEU A 196 -0.22 7.57 -5.56
C LEU A 196 -1.03 8.42 -4.60
N THR A 197 -2.36 8.29 -4.67
CA THR A 197 -3.27 8.98 -3.74
C THR A 197 -2.82 8.75 -2.29
N GLU A 198 -2.67 9.85 -1.55
CA GLU A 198 -2.05 9.83 -0.23
C GLU A 198 -2.91 9.09 0.79
N ASP A 199 -4.22 9.37 0.75
CA ASP A 199 -5.26 8.66 1.49
C ASP A 199 -5.65 7.38 0.75
N SER A 200 -5.19 6.25 1.26
CA SER A 200 -5.48 4.94 0.68
C SER A 200 -6.95 4.52 0.80
N CYS A 201 -7.74 5.20 1.65
CA CYS A 201 -9.18 5.04 1.77
C CYS A 201 -9.98 6.02 0.90
N PHE A 202 -9.35 6.80 0.02
CA PHE A 202 -10.04 7.73 -0.88
C PHE A 202 -11.21 7.07 -1.62
N TRP A 203 -10.97 5.90 -2.22
CA TRP A 203 -12.00 5.20 -2.99
C TRP A 203 -13.17 4.70 -2.15
N ALA A 204 -12.99 4.43 -0.85
CA ALA A 204 -14.11 4.09 0.02
C ALA A 204 -15.08 5.27 0.15
N LYS A 205 -14.54 6.48 0.33
CA LYS A 205 -15.32 7.71 0.39
C LYS A 205 -16.06 8.00 -0.92
N VAL A 206 -15.43 7.71 -2.07
CA VAL A 206 -16.08 7.79 -3.39
C VAL A 206 -17.28 6.86 -3.48
N GLU A 207 -17.16 5.62 -3.00
CA GLU A 207 -18.25 4.65 -3.04
C GLU A 207 -19.40 5.02 -2.10
N ASP A 208 -19.10 5.46 -0.87
CA ASP A 208 -20.11 5.93 0.07
C ASP A 208 -20.84 7.19 -0.47
N ALA A 209 -20.12 8.07 -1.17
CA ALA A 209 -20.71 9.20 -1.86
C ALA A 209 -21.60 8.78 -3.06
N LEU A 210 -21.17 7.79 -3.86
CA LEU A 210 -22.01 7.21 -4.93
C LEU A 210 -23.30 6.60 -4.37
N ILE A 211 -23.20 5.91 -3.23
CA ILE A 211 -24.33 5.33 -2.53
C ILE A 211 -25.27 6.44 -2.03
N SER A 212 -24.72 7.53 -1.50
CA SER A 212 -25.49 8.70 -1.06
C SER A 212 -26.23 9.36 -2.23
N CYS A 213 -25.60 9.51 -3.41
CA CYS A 213 -26.29 9.98 -4.61
C CYS A 213 -27.47 9.07 -5.00
N LYS A 214 -27.29 7.74 -4.94
CA LYS A 214 -28.36 6.79 -5.26
C LYS A 214 -29.54 6.91 -4.29
N LEU A 215 -29.27 7.07 -2.99
CA LEU A 215 -30.30 7.26 -1.97
C LEU A 215 -31.12 8.54 -2.17
N LEU A 216 -30.47 9.64 -2.58
CA LEU A 216 -31.19 10.89 -2.86
C LEU A 216 -32.12 10.78 -4.07
N ASN A 217 -31.69 10.03 -5.09
CA ASN A 217 -32.48 9.78 -6.30
C ASN A 217 -33.57 8.70 -6.10
N ASP A 218 -33.51 7.93 -5.02
CA ASP A 218 -34.49 6.89 -4.73
C ASP A 218 -35.78 7.51 -4.13
N GLY A 219 -36.92 7.19 -4.76
CA GLY A 219 -38.24 7.61 -4.31
C GLY A 219 -38.69 6.93 -3.01
N THR A 220 -38.03 5.83 -2.61
CA THR A 220 -38.40 5.02 -1.45
C THR A 220 -37.65 5.37 -0.16
N SER A 221 -36.56 6.15 -0.25
CA SER A 221 -35.77 6.56 0.93
C SER A 221 -36.50 7.56 1.81
N ASN A 222 -36.37 7.40 3.12
CA ASN A 222 -37.04 8.28 4.09
C ASN A 222 -36.29 9.61 4.31
N ALA A 223 -36.92 10.56 5.00
CA ALA A 223 -36.38 11.91 5.17
C ALA A 223 -35.04 11.93 5.94
N VAL A 224 -34.86 11.03 6.92
CA VAL A 224 -33.63 10.93 7.73
C VAL A 224 -32.48 10.41 6.87
N GLU A 225 -32.72 9.36 6.08
CA GLU A 225 -31.74 8.81 5.14
C GLU A 225 -31.31 9.83 4.10
N LYS A 226 -32.25 10.61 3.58
CA LYS A 226 -31.96 11.69 2.62
C LYS A 226 -31.13 12.79 3.24
N GLN A 227 -31.44 13.19 4.48
CA GLN A 227 -30.66 14.19 5.20
C GLN A 227 -29.22 13.70 5.44
N SER A 228 -29.04 12.48 5.93
CA SER A 228 -27.71 11.89 6.13
C SER A 228 -26.93 11.75 4.81
N ALA A 229 -27.58 11.34 3.72
CA ALA A 229 -26.96 11.27 2.40
C ALA A 229 -26.49 12.65 1.91
N LYS A 230 -27.27 13.71 2.17
CA LYS A 230 -26.88 15.09 1.83
C LYS A 230 -25.66 15.54 2.61
N GLU A 231 -25.64 15.34 3.92
CA GLU A 231 -24.51 15.68 4.80
C GLU A 231 -23.22 14.95 4.37
N ASN A 232 -23.33 13.66 4.04
CA ASN A 232 -22.22 12.87 3.52
C ASN A 232 -21.66 13.43 2.20
N LEU A 233 -22.54 13.90 1.31
CA LEU A 233 -22.11 14.51 0.04
C LEU A 233 -21.42 15.85 0.25
N ASP A 234 -21.95 16.70 1.14
CA ASP A 234 -21.34 17.99 1.47
C ASP A 234 -19.93 17.80 2.08
N MET A 235 -19.79 16.83 3.00
CA MET A 235 -18.49 16.45 3.56
C MET A 235 -17.53 15.91 2.50
N PHE A 236 -18.03 15.05 1.59
CA PHE A 236 -17.20 14.45 0.55
C PHE A 236 -16.76 15.48 -0.51
N GLU A 237 -17.61 16.45 -0.84
CA GLU A 237 -17.28 17.56 -1.74
C GLU A 237 -16.12 18.40 -1.16
N GLN A 238 -16.22 18.80 0.11
CA GLN A 238 -15.18 19.57 0.80
C GLN A 238 -13.87 18.78 0.88
N TYR A 239 -13.95 17.51 1.29
CA TYR A 239 -12.80 16.61 1.34
C TYR A 239 -12.12 16.49 -0.03
N SER A 240 -12.89 16.26 -1.09
CA SER A 240 -12.35 16.08 -2.44
C SER A 240 -11.57 17.32 -2.89
N MET A 241 -12.13 18.51 -2.68
CA MET A 241 -11.46 19.75 -3.05
C MET A 241 -10.18 20.00 -2.25
N ASP A 242 -10.19 19.70 -0.94
CA ASP A 242 -9.00 19.77 -0.09
C ASP A 242 -7.88 18.86 -0.60
N GLN A 243 -8.18 17.62 -0.96
CA GLN A 243 -7.20 16.68 -1.51
C GLN A 243 -6.64 17.15 -2.87
N ILE A 244 -7.49 17.70 -3.73
CA ILE A 244 -7.09 18.26 -5.03
C ILE A 244 -6.14 19.44 -4.83
N ASN A 245 -6.48 20.38 -3.94
CA ASN A 245 -5.65 21.55 -3.64
C ASN A 245 -4.28 21.18 -3.05
N LYS A 246 -4.23 20.11 -2.25
CA LYS A 246 -3.00 19.56 -1.66
C LYS A 246 -2.16 18.73 -2.62
N TYR A 247 -2.63 18.48 -3.85
CA TYR A 247 -2.02 17.55 -4.80
C TYR A 247 -1.85 16.14 -4.20
N ALA A 248 -2.80 15.74 -3.35
CA ALA A 248 -2.76 14.50 -2.58
C ALA A 248 -3.48 13.33 -3.28
N VAL A 249 -4.08 13.56 -4.45
CA VAL A 249 -4.81 12.55 -5.23
C VAL A 249 -4.14 12.33 -6.59
N SER A 250 -4.11 11.07 -7.01
CA SER A 250 -3.64 10.69 -8.36
C SER A 250 -4.55 11.31 -9.43
N PRO A 251 -4.02 11.79 -10.57
CA PRO A 251 -4.83 12.27 -11.70
C PRO A 251 -5.78 11.21 -12.26
N GLU A 252 -5.56 9.93 -11.94
CA GLU A 252 -6.43 8.83 -12.38
C GLU A 252 -7.87 8.94 -11.89
N ILE A 253 -8.14 9.72 -10.83
CA ILE A 253 -9.51 10.00 -10.38
C ILE A 253 -10.31 10.81 -11.42
N PHE A 254 -9.64 11.49 -12.35
CA PHE A 254 -10.27 12.30 -13.39
C PHE A 254 -10.38 11.57 -14.73
N LEU A 255 -10.02 10.28 -14.78
CA LEU A 255 -10.23 9.48 -15.99
C LEU A 255 -11.72 9.34 -16.26
N LYS A 256 -12.08 9.38 -17.54
CA LYS A 256 -13.46 9.45 -18.02
C LYS A 256 -14.38 8.40 -17.41
N GLU A 257 -13.90 7.15 -17.34
CA GLU A 257 -14.68 6.01 -16.86
C GLU A 257 -14.44 5.70 -15.36
N SER A 258 -13.80 6.62 -14.63
CA SER A 258 -13.54 6.43 -13.20
C SER A 258 -14.80 6.59 -12.35
N SER A 259 -14.84 5.90 -11.20
CA SER A 259 -15.95 6.02 -10.25
C SER A 259 -16.10 7.43 -9.68
N PHE A 260 -15.01 8.21 -9.57
CA PHE A 260 -15.08 9.61 -9.14
C PHE A 260 -15.76 10.50 -10.20
N MET A 261 -15.43 10.34 -11.48
CA MET A 261 -16.11 11.07 -12.56
C MET A 261 -17.58 10.66 -12.69
N ARG A 262 -17.90 9.38 -12.43
CA ARG A 262 -19.29 8.92 -12.34
C ARG A 262 -20.03 9.57 -11.17
N TRP A 263 -19.42 9.65 -9.99
CA TRP A 263 -19.97 10.35 -8.85
C TRP A 263 -20.25 11.81 -9.19
N TRP A 264 -19.27 12.51 -9.77
CA TRP A 264 -19.42 13.91 -10.16
C TRP A 264 -20.60 14.13 -11.11
N LYS A 265 -20.80 13.24 -12.09
CA LYS A 265 -21.95 13.30 -12.99
C LYS A 265 -23.28 13.20 -12.24
N MET A 266 -23.41 12.24 -11.32
CA MET A 266 -24.63 12.06 -10.52
C MET A 266 -24.84 13.23 -9.56
N TYR A 267 -23.78 13.69 -8.91
CA TYR A 267 -23.83 14.79 -7.96
C TYR A 267 -24.29 16.09 -8.64
N ARG A 268 -23.83 16.36 -9.86
CA ARG A 268 -24.30 17.50 -10.67
C ARG A 268 -25.80 17.51 -10.97
N GLU A 269 -26.43 16.35 -11.03
CA GLU A 269 -27.88 16.23 -11.27
C GLU A 269 -28.68 16.49 -9.98
N ILE A 270 -28.05 16.35 -8.82
CA ILE A 270 -28.67 16.49 -7.49
C ILE A 270 -28.55 17.94 -6.98
N ILE A 271 -27.41 18.58 -7.19
CA ILE A 271 -27.17 19.94 -6.70
C ILE A 271 -28.01 20.98 -7.45
N GLU A 272 -28.43 22.01 -6.74
CA GLU A 272 -29.14 23.14 -7.34
C GLU A 272 -28.22 23.91 -8.29
N ALA A 273 -28.80 24.58 -9.31
CA ALA A 273 -28.04 25.38 -10.26
C ALA A 273 -27.24 26.52 -9.58
N SER A 274 -27.73 27.00 -8.43
CA SER A 274 -27.11 28.01 -7.57
C SER A 274 -26.03 27.47 -6.63
N HIS A 275 -25.82 26.15 -6.56
CA HIS A 275 -24.75 25.57 -5.74
C HIS A 275 -23.39 25.98 -6.28
N ASP A 276 -22.69 26.78 -5.49
CA ASP A 276 -21.36 27.29 -5.78
C ASP A 276 -20.38 26.79 -4.73
N SER A 277 -19.39 26.03 -5.18
CA SER A 277 -18.36 25.43 -4.34
C SER A 277 -17.05 25.41 -5.10
N GLY A 278 -15.93 25.37 -4.37
CA GLY A 278 -14.61 25.29 -4.99
C GLY A 278 -14.44 24.07 -5.90
N LEU A 279 -15.08 22.94 -5.55
CA LEU A 279 -15.06 21.75 -6.39
C LEU A 279 -15.92 21.95 -7.65
N CYS A 280 -17.10 22.54 -7.50
CA CYS A 280 -18.00 22.81 -8.61
C CYS A 280 -17.36 23.73 -9.64
N ASP A 281 -16.75 24.84 -9.20
CA ASP A 281 -15.98 25.74 -10.06
C ASP A 281 -14.81 25.02 -10.76
N PHE A 282 -14.05 24.22 -10.01
CA PHE A 282 -12.93 23.45 -10.55
C PHE A 282 -13.36 22.46 -11.65
N MET A 283 -14.44 21.72 -11.41
CA MET A 283 -14.93 20.68 -12.31
C MET A 283 -15.73 21.24 -13.49
N LYS A 284 -16.55 22.28 -13.30
CA LYS A 284 -17.33 22.93 -14.39
C LYS A 284 -16.41 23.64 -15.39
N ASN A 285 -15.32 24.25 -14.92
CA ASN A 285 -14.32 24.90 -15.79
C ASN A 285 -13.24 23.94 -16.30
N GLU A 286 -13.42 22.63 -16.14
CA GLU A 286 -12.51 21.58 -16.64
C GLU A 286 -11.04 21.76 -16.22
N ARG A 287 -10.79 22.39 -15.06
CA ARG A 287 -9.43 22.65 -14.55
C ARG A 287 -8.67 21.36 -14.26
N TYR A 288 -9.39 20.25 -14.05
CA TYR A 288 -8.81 18.91 -13.90
C TYR A 288 -8.00 18.44 -15.14
N LEU A 289 -8.30 18.94 -16.35
CA LEU A 289 -7.51 18.63 -17.56
C LEU A 289 -6.07 19.16 -17.49
N GLN A 290 -5.84 20.19 -16.68
CA GLN A 290 -4.52 20.75 -16.42
C GLN A 290 -3.88 20.20 -15.13
N TYR A 291 -4.61 19.39 -14.36
CA TYR A 291 -4.13 18.88 -13.08
C TYR A 291 -2.87 18.03 -13.22
N GLU A 292 -2.84 17.16 -14.23
CA GLU A 292 -1.65 16.37 -14.58
C GLU A 292 -0.59 17.22 -15.32
N LYS A 293 -1.02 18.15 -16.19
CA LYS A 293 -0.14 18.93 -17.08
C LYS A 293 0.66 20.03 -16.38
N ARG A 294 0.30 20.41 -15.15
CA ARG A 294 1.10 21.37 -14.35
C ARG A 294 2.49 20.84 -13.94
N SER A 295 2.78 19.57 -14.24
CA SER A 295 4.10 18.93 -14.13
C SER A 295 5.03 19.17 -15.34
N ALA A 296 4.49 19.45 -16.54
CA ALA A 296 5.27 19.41 -17.79
C ALA A 296 5.96 20.74 -18.19
N PHE A 297 5.75 21.84 -17.47
CA PHE A 297 6.28 23.16 -17.86
C PHE A 297 7.74 23.42 -17.48
N TYR A 298 8.43 22.47 -16.83
CA TYR A 298 9.84 22.63 -16.41
C TYR A 298 10.86 21.74 -17.15
N GLU A 299 10.45 20.98 -18.17
CA GLU A 299 11.39 20.18 -18.99
C GLU A 299 11.79 20.85 -20.32
N THR A 300 11.48 22.13 -20.53
CA THR A 300 11.81 22.84 -21.81
C THR A 300 12.46 24.22 -21.66
N LEU A 301 13.19 24.46 -20.56
CA LEU A 301 14.12 25.58 -20.43
C LEU A 301 15.48 25.11 -19.93
#